data_AF-A0A6V7WMB5-F1
#
_entry.id   AF-A0A6V7WMB5-F1
#
_cell.length_a   1.000
_cell.length_b   1.000
_cell.length_c   1.000
_cell.angle_alpha   90.00
_cell.angle_beta   90.00
_cell.angle_gamma   90.00
#
_symmetry.space_group_name_H-M   'P 1'
#
loop_
_entity.id
_entity.type
_entity.pdbx_description
1 polymer ?
#
loop_
_entity_poly.entity_id
_entity_poly.type
_entity_poly.pdbx_seq_one_letter_code
_entity_poly.pdbx_strand_id
1 'polypeptide(L)' 'MSRLEKIAPKIKAQMMKRGTTMVGYQPDEHKKRPNFFRMVISNSNVQKVDLDFIIDEIVNLGYDL' A
#
# COMPACT_ATOMS: atom_id res chain seq x y z
N MET A 1 6.53 -6.69 16.52
CA MET A 1 6.16 -7.06 15.14
C MET A 1 4.64 -7.02 14.86
N SER A 2 3.76 -7.28 15.84
CA SER A 2 2.30 -7.37 15.60
C SER A 2 1.58 -6.10 15.13
N ARG A 3 2.09 -4.90 15.46
CA ARG A 3 1.48 -3.64 15.01
C ARG A 3 1.67 -3.42 13.51
N LEU A 4 2.91 -3.50 13.01
CA LEU A 4 3.25 -3.25 11.61
C LEU A 4 2.54 -4.23 10.66
N GLU A 5 2.40 -5.49 11.10
CA GLU A 5 1.69 -6.54 10.37
C GLU A 5 0.25 -6.15 9.98
N LYS A 6 -0.40 -5.33 10.79
CA LYS A 6 -1.80 -4.94 10.60
C LYS A 6 -1.96 -3.66 9.78
N ILE A 7 -0.89 -2.89 9.54
CA ILE A 7 -0.97 -1.57 8.90
C ILE A 7 -1.33 -1.71 7.42
N ALA A 8 -0.57 -2.50 6.65
CA ALA A 8 -0.83 -2.66 5.21
C ALA A 8 -2.23 -3.24 4.89
N PRO A 9 -2.74 -4.27 5.61
CA PRO A 9 -4.14 -4.72 5.46
C PRO A 9 -5.18 -3.63 5.71
N LYS A 10 -5.02 -2.81 6.77
CA LYS A 10 -5.97 -1.74 7.08
C LYS A 10 -5.99 -0.65 6.00
N ILE A 11 -4.83 -0.20 5.56
CA ILE A 11 -4.71 0.78 4.46
C ILE A 11 -5.32 0.20 3.19
N LYS A 12 -5.03 -1.06 2.84
CA LYS A 12 -5.62 -1.73 1.67
C LYS A 12 -7.13 -1.78 1.76
N ALA A 13 -7.70 -2.10 2.92
CA ALA A 13 -9.15 -2.14 3.10
C ALA A 13 -9.79 -0.76 2.85
N GLN A 14 -9.18 0.33 3.33
CA GLN A 14 -9.68 1.69 3.07
C GLN A 14 -9.51 2.09 1.60
N MET A 15 -8.38 1.74 0.99
CA MET A 15 -8.10 1.95 -0.42
C MET A 15 -9.14 1.26 -1.33
N MET A 16 -9.53 0.03 -0.99
CA MET A 16 -10.60 -0.70 -1.70
C MET A 16 -11.97 -0.03 -1.55
N LYS A 17 -12.29 0.52 -0.38
CA LYS A 17 -13.56 1.25 -0.15
C LYS A 17 -13.61 2.56 -0.92
N ARG A 18 -12.49 3.30 -0.97
CA ARG A 18 -12.43 4.60 -1.63
C ARG A 18 -12.40 4.47 -3.15
N GLY A 19 -11.79 3.41 -3.69
CA GLY A 19 -11.76 3.12 -5.12
C GLY A 19 -10.88 4.05 -5.95
N THR A 20 -9.97 4.81 -5.31
CA THR A 20 -9.10 5.80 -5.95
C THR A 20 -7.85 5.17 -6.60
N THR A 21 -7.28 4.13 -5.98
CA THR A 21 -6.09 3.42 -6.47
C THR A 21 -6.01 2.01 -5.86
N MET A 22 -5.05 1.19 -6.28
CA MET A 22 -4.78 -0.12 -5.70
C MET A 22 -3.30 -0.49 -5.72
N VAL A 23 -2.76 -0.89 -4.56
CA VAL A 23 -1.46 -1.59 -4.44
C VAL A 23 -1.63 -2.90 -3.68
N GLY A 24 -0.77 -3.89 -3.96
CA GLY A 24 -0.73 -5.16 -3.23
C GLY A 24 0.15 -5.07 -1.98
N TYR A 25 -0.06 -5.99 -1.03
CA TYR A 25 0.86 -6.19 0.09
C TYR A 25 1.07 -7.67 0.35
N GLN A 26 2.18 -8.01 0.99
CA GLN A 26 2.53 -9.39 1.34
C GLN A 26 3.58 -9.40 2.48
N PRO A 27 3.64 -10.46 3.30
CA PRO A 27 4.77 -10.68 4.20
C PRO A 27 5.94 -11.33 3.46
N ASP A 28 7.10 -11.39 4.11
CA ASP A 28 8.23 -12.24 3.70
C ASP A 28 8.66 -13.07 4.92
N GLU A 29 8.10 -14.28 5.00
CA GLU A 29 8.28 -15.20 6.13
C GLU A 29 9.74 -15.65 6.29
N HIS A 30 10.43 -15.88 5.17
CA HIS A 30 11.83 -16.30 5.17
C HIS A 30 12.73 -15.25 5.84
N LYS A 31 12.44 -13.96 5.60
CA LYS A 31 13.17 -12.84 6.21
C LYS A 31 12.53 -12.33 7.50
N LYS A 32 11.49 -12.99 8.00
CA LYS A 32 10.68 -12.54 9.16
C LYS A 32 10.25 -11.07 9.03
N ARG A 33 9.88 -10.65 7.81
CA ARG A 33 9.40 -9.29 7.54
C ARG A 33 7.87 -9.28 7.57
N PRO A 34 7.27 -8.32 8.30
CA PRO A 34 5.82 -8.18 8.35
C PRO A 34 5.26 -7.71 7.00
N ASN A 35 3.94 -7.62 6.87
CA ASN A 35 3.30 -7.10 5.67
C ASN A 35 3.90 -5.76 5.19
N PHE A 36 4.29 -5.73 3.92
CA PHE A 36 4.78 -4.53 3.23
C PHE A 36 4.10 -4.36 1.88
N PHE A 37 4.01 -3.13 1.40
CA PHE A 37 3.46 -2.86 0.06
C PHE A 37 4.44 -3.26 -1.03
N ARG A 38 3.91 -3.90 -2.08
CA ARG A 38 4.66 -4.25 -3.27
C ARG A 38 4.08 -3.50 -4.45
N MET A 39 4.78 -2.45 -4.87
CA MET A 39 4.45 -1.70 -6.07
C MET A 39 4.93 -2.45 -7.30
N VAL A 40 4.07 -2.59 -8.31
CA VAL A 40 4.42 -3.16 -9.62
C VAL A 40 3.91 -2.20 -10.68
N ILE A 41 4.80 -1.73 -11.55
CA ILE A 41 4.46 -0.82 -12.65
C ILE A 41 4.61 -1.60 -13.95
N SER A 42 3.49 -1.89 -14.59
CA SER A 42 3.44 -2.58 -15.90
C SER A 42 2.64 -1.80 -16.95
N ASN A 43 1.80 -0.87 -16.52
CA ASN A 43 0.99 -0.03 -17.41
C ASN A 43 1.86 1.12 -17.95
N SER A 44 2.01 1.19 -19.27
CA SER A 44 2.81 2.22 -19.96
C SER A 44 2.23 3.63 -19.86
N ASN A 45 0.96 3.76 -19.47
CA ASN A 45 0.31 5.06 -19.27
C ASN A 45 0.57 5.66 -17.89
N VAL A 46 1.26 4.95 -16.98
CA VAL A 46 1.59 5.48 -15.65
C VAL A 46 2.57 6.64 -15.79
N GLN A 47 2.20 7.77 -15.19
CA GLN A 47 3.00 8.98 -15.14
C GLN A 47 3.53 9.22 -13.72
N LYS A 48 4.49 10.14 -13.60
CA LYS A 48 5.04 10.53 -12.29
C LYS A 48 3.94 10.98 -11.31
N VAL A 49 2.95 11.72 -11.80
CA VAL A 49 1.84 12.21 -10.96
C VAL A 49 1.01 11.07 -10.34
N ASP A 50 0.87 9.94 -11.02
CA ASP A 50 0.17 8.76 -10.47
C ASP A 50 0.98 8.11 -9.33
N LEU A 51 2.32 8.13 -9.46
CA LEU A 51 3.24 7.64 -8.44
C LEU A 51 3.31 8.57 -7.23
N ASP A 52 3.27 9.88 -7.45
CA ASP A 52 3.17 10.86 -6.37
C ASP A 52 1.83 10.65 -5.63
N PHE A 53 0.72 10.52 -6.38
CA PHE A 53 -0.62 10.31 -5.83
C PHE A 53 -0.71 9.04 -4.97
N ILE A 54 -0.17 7.90 -5.42
CA ILE A 54 -0.29 6.65 -4.64
C ILE A 54 0.48 6.72 -3.31
N ILE A 55 1.59 7.47 -3.26
CA ILE A 55 2.33 7.69 -2.01
C ILE A 55 1.49 8.57 -1.08
N ASP A 56 0.98 9.69 -1.57
CA ASP A 56 0.14 10.61 -0.79
C ASP A 56 -1.12 9.91 -0.27
N GLU A 57 -1.74 9.07 -1.09
CA GLU A 57 -2.93 8.32 -0.72
C GLU A 57 -2.63 7.28 0.37
N ILE A 58 -1.49 6.60 0.32
CA ILE A 58 -1.06 5.68 1.39
C ILE A 58 -0.83 6.45 2.70
N VAL A 59 -0.19 7.62 2.64
CA VAL A 59 0.03 8.47 3.82
C VAL A 59 -1.30 8.93 4.41
N ASN A 60 -2.21 9.41 3.57
CA ASN A 60 -3.53 9.90 3.98
C ASN A 60 -4.35 8.78 4.66
N LEU A 61 -4.47 7.62 4.00
CA LEU A 61 -5.20 6.47 4.54
C LEU A 61 -4.55 5.87 5.80
N GLY A 62 -3.25 6.12 6.00
CA GLY A 62 -2.47 5.64 7.13
C GLY A 62 -2.32 6.61 8.30
N TYR A 63 -2.76 7.86 8.16
CA TYR A 63 -2.45 8.95 9.10
C TYR A 63 -2.86 8.66 10.54
N ASP A 64 -4.05 8.04 10.73
CA ASP A 64 -4.63 7.75 12.05
C ASP A 64 -4.49 6.27 12.50
N LEU A 65 -3.53 5.50 11.95
CA LEU A 65 -3.43 4.02 12.16
C LEU A 65 -2.41 3.49 13.18
#